data_AF-A0A2Z6CS66-F1
#
_entry.id   AF-A0A2Z6CS66-F1
#
_cell.length_a   1.000
_cell.length_b   1.000
_cell.length_c   1.000
_cell.angle_alpha   90.00
_cell.angle_beta   90.00
_cell.angle_gamma   90.00
#
_symmetry.space_group_name_H-M   'P 1'
#
loop_
_entity.id
_entity.type
_entity.pdbx_description
1 polymer ?
#
loop_
_entity_poly.entity_id
_entity_poly.type
_entity_poly.pdbx_seq_one_letter_code
_entity_poly.pdbx_strand_id
1 'polypeptide(L)'
;MTPEEITALVNQQIEAVKAEITQQITSANQGLAASLTKKIEKLSQPAQASQDEPEKESLTLKSLKQQLSDMQSAFAAKEKEAADALKRSGLAEAIGQLKALSPGILQKLFLAEYGDALKQDGGVWYVDSPATGVKPLNTVLSDFLKTDDGKLFLPPSGVNGSGAVETKPIPPTSESPKAEDLLVKAFSDI
;
A
#
# COMPACT_ATOMS: atom_id res chain seq x y z
N MET A 1 26.52 5.91 26.74
CA MET A 1 26.76 5.76 25.29
C MET A 1 26.72 7.13 24.68
N THR A 2 27.85 7.59 24.16
CA THR A 2 27.92 8.88 23.48
C THR A 2 27.33 8.76 22.08
N PRO A 3 26.84 9.86 21.46
CA PRO A 3 26.30 9.83 20.11
C PRO A 3 27.29 9.25 19.08
N GLU A 4 28.59 9.49 19.30
CA GLU A 4 29.67 9.00 18.43
C GLU A 4 29.81 7.47 18.45
N GLU A 5 29.67 6.83 19.62
CA GLU A 5 29.70 5.38 19.78
C GLU A 5 28.53 4.70 19.04
N ILE A 6 27.36 5.35 19.02
CA ILE A 6 26.17 4.84 18.33
C ILE A 6 26.38 4.89 16.80
N THR A 7 26.91 6.00 16.27
CA THR A 7 27.25 6.08 14.83
C THR A 7 28.33 5.07 14.43
N ALA A 8 29.34 4.84 15.27
CA ALA A 8 30.36 3.85 15.01
C ALA A 8 29.77 2.43 14.96
N LEU A 9 28.88 2.09 15.90
CA LEU A 9 28.22 0.80 15.96
C LEU A 9 27.30 0.57 14.74
N VAL A 10 26.55 1.59 14.32
CA VAL A 10 25.68 1.53 13.14
C VAL A 10 26.52 1.37 11.86
N ASN A 11 27.61 2.12 11.72
CA ASN A 11 28.50 1.99 10.56
C ASN A 11 29.16 0.60 10.50
N GLN A 12 29.56 0.05 11.66
CA GLN A 12 30.13 -1.29 11.74
C GLN A 12 29.12 -2.38 11.34
N GLN A 13 27.85 -2.24 11.75
CA GLN A 13 26.78 -3.14 11.32
C GLN A 13 26.49 -3.03 9.82
N ILE A 14 26.48 -1.81 9.27
CA ILE A 14 26.27 -1.59 7.83
C ILE A 14 27.40 -2.20 7.01
N GLU A 15 28.66 -2.07 7.45
CA GLU A 15 29.79 -2.70 6.77
C GLU A 15 29.74 -4.22 6.84
N ALA A 16 29.37 -4.80 7.98
CA ALA A 16 29.20 -6.24 8.12
C ALA A 16 28.13 -6.78 7.15
N VAL A 17 26.98 -6.10 7.04
CA VAL A 17 25.92 -6.48 6.11
C VAL A 17 26.37 -6.33 4.65
N LYS A 18 27.10 -5.26 4.30
CA LYS A 18 27.64 -5.06 2.95
C LYS A 18 28.65 -6.16 2.58
N ALA A 19 29.51 -6.54 3.50
CA ALA A 19 30.48 -7.63 3.29
C ALA A 19 29.76 -8.96 3.04
N GLU A 20 28.72 -9.25 3.82
CA GLU A 20 27.93 -10.47 3.68
C GLU A 20 27.15 -10.53 2.35
N ILE A 21 26.54 -9.42 1.94
CA ILE A 21 25.86 -9.31 0.63
C ILE A 21 26.87 -9.51 -0.51
N THR A 22 28.04 -8.89 -0.43
CA THR A 22 29.08 -9.01 -1.47
C THR A 22 29.60 -10.44 -1.56
N GLN A 23 29.76 -11.10 -0.42
CA GLN A 23 30.18 -12.50 -0.36
C GLN A 23 29.11 -13.44 -0.93
N GLN A 24 27.83 -13.22 -0.64
CA GLN A 24 26.73 -13.98 -1.23
C GLN A 24 26.62 -13.79 -2.75
N ILE A 25 26.76 -12.56 -3.24
CA ILE A 25 26.77 -12.29 -4.69
C ILE A 25 27.94 -13.00 -5.36
N THR A 26 29.12 -12.97 -4.73
CA THR A 26 30.32 -13.62 -5.27
C THR A 26 30.16 -15.15 -5.29
N SER A 27 29.64 -15.75 -4.23
CA SER A 27 29.41 -17.20 -4.16
C SER A 27 28.32 -17.64 -5.14
N ALA A 28 27.25 -16.85 -5.29
CA ALA A 28 26.19 -17.10 -6.26
C ALA A 28 26.72 -17.03 -7.69
N ASN A 29 27.52 -16.00 -8.02
CA ASN A 29 28.11 -15.86 -9.35
C ASN A 29 29.10 -16.99 -9.68
N GLN A 30 29.91 -17.42 -8.72
CA GLN A 30 30.81 -18.57 -8.89
C GLN A 30 30.04 -19.88 -9.07
N GLY A 31 28.98 -20.09 -8.29
CA GLY A 31 28.09 -21.25 -8.42
C GLY A 31 27.38 -21.28 -9.77
N LEU A 32 26.90 -20.12 -10.25
CA LEU A 32 26.24 -19.99 -11.54
C LEU A 32 27.23 -20.23 -12.68
N ALA A 33 28.43 -19.64 -12.63
CA ALA A 33 29.48 -19.85 -13.62
C ALA A 33 29.90 -21.32 -13.69
N ALA A 34 30.13 -21.98 -12.54
CA ALA A 34 30.46 -23.41 -12.51
C ALA A 34 29.33 -24.28 -13.07
N SER A 35 28.06 -23.91 -12.83
CA SER A 35 26.90 -24.62 -13.36
C SER A 35 26.75 -24.45 -14.88
N LEU A 36 27.06 -23.27 -15.41
CA LEU A 36 27.04 -22.97 -16.84
C LEU A 36 28.19 -23.66 -17.56
N THR A 37 29.41 -23.64 -17.01
CA THR A 37 30.57 -24.34 -17.61
C THR A 37 30.32 -25.83 -17.71
N LYS A 38 29.80 -26.47 -16.65
CA LYS A 38 29.41 -27.90 -16.70
C LYS A 38 28.31 -28.20 -17.72
N LYS A 39 27.35 -27.27 -17.90
CA LYS A 39 26.25 -27.45 -18.84
C LYS A 39 26.71 -27.25 -20.28
N ILE A 40 27.64 -26.33 -20.51
CA ILE A 40 28.28 -26.09 -21.81
C ILE A 40 29.16 -27.29 -22.18
N GLU A 41 30.02 -27.79 -21.28
CA GLU A 41 30.82 -29.00 -21.52
C GLU A 41 29.98 -30.24 -21.86
N LYS A 42 28.81 -30.40 -21.22
CA LYS A 42 27.86 -31.46 -21.56
C LYS A 42 27.21 -31.29 -22.93
N LEU A 43 27.06 -30.05 -23.41
CA LEU A 43 26.47 -29.74 -24.72
C LEU A 43 27.50 -29.75 -25.85
N SER A 44 28.79 -29.59 -25.56
CA SER A 44 29.88 -29.58 -26.54
C SER A 44 30.59 -30.94 -26.71
N GLN A 45 30.15 -31.99 -26.04
CA GLN A 45 30.60 -33.36 -26.33
C GLN A 45 29.90 -33.92 -27.59
N PRO A 46 30.64 -34.51 -28.55
CA PRO A 46 30.06 -35.10 -29.75
C PRO A 46 29.26 -36.35 -29.40
N ALA A 47 28.05 -36.43 -29.95
CA ALA A 47 27.07 -37.48 -29.71
C ALA A 47 27.65 -38.90 -29.85
N GLN A 48 27.76 -39.61 -28.73
CA GLN A 48 27.75 -41.08 -28.72
C GLN A 48 26.37 -41.56 -28.30
N ALA A 49 25.87 -42.53 -29.06
CA ALA A 49 24.50 -42.98 -29.05
C ALA A 49 24.10 -43.76 -27.79
N SER A 50 22.87 -43.44 -27.34
CA SER A 50 21.89 -44.30 -26.68
C SER A 50 22.26 -44.93 -25.33
N GLN A 51 21.76 -44.32 -24.26
CA GLN A 51 21.00 -45.05 -23.25
C GLN A 51 19.71 -44.26 -22.96
N ASP A 52 18.57 -44.94 -23.13
CA ASP A 52 17.30 -44.60 -22.49
C ASP A 52 17.55 -44.46 -20.99
N GLU A 53 17.79 -43.23 -20.52
CA GLU A 53 17.56 -42.90 -19.12
C GLU A 53 16.12 -42.38 -19.07
N PRO A 54 15.21 -43.04 -18.33
CA PRO A 54 13.87 -42.50 -18.15
C PRO A 54 14.03 -41.09 -17.63
N GLU A 55 13.29 -40.16 -18.21
CA GLU A 55 13.16 -38.78 -17.81
C GLU A 55 12.91 -38.72 -16.29
N LYS A 56 13.99 -38.72 -15.50
CA LYS A 56 14.00 -38.09 -14.20
C LYS A 56 13.96 -36.62 -14.54
N GLU A 57 12.76 -36.15 -14.92
CA GLU A 57 12.31 -34.79 -14.67
C GLU A 57 12.68 -34.53 -13.22
N SER A 58 13.87 -33.98 -13.03
CA SER A 58 14.48 -33.89 -11.74
C SER A 58 13.53 -33.10 -10.87
N LEU A 59 13.25 -33.56 -9.65
CA LEU A 59 12.42 -32.82 -8.70
C LEU A 59 12.83 -31.35 -8.62
N THR A 60 14.10 -31.05 -8.91
CA THR A 60 14.66 -29.71 -9.09
C THR A 60 14.07 -28.91 -10.26
N LEU A 61 13.80 -29.48 -11.44
CA LEU A 61 13.13 -28.76 -12.55
C LEU A 61 11.63 -28.53 -12.28
N LYS A 62 10.95 -29.52 -11.70
CA LYS A 62 9.55 -29.33 -11.23
C LYS A 62 9.48 -28.30 -10.11
N SER A 63 10.41 -28.35 -9.16
CA SER A 63 10.58 -27.35 -8.10
C SER A 63 10.90 -25.97 -8.66
N LEU A 64 11.78 -25.86 -9.67
CA LEU A 64 12.09 -24.56 -10.30
C LEU A 64 10.88 -23.97 -11.02
N LYS A 65 10.11 -24.82 -11.72
CA LYS A 65 8.87 -24.42 -12.39
C LYS A 65 7.79 -24.01 -11.38
N GLN A 66 7.70 -24.73 -10.27
CA GLN A 66 6.83 -24.39 -9.14
C GLN A 66 7.26 -23.07 -8.51
N GLN A 67 8.55 -22.86 -8.25
CA GLN A 67 9.09 -21.62 -7.70
C GLN A 67 8.88 -20.43 -8.64
N LEU A 68 9.03 -20.61 -9.95
CA LEU A 68 8.70 -19.59 -10.94
C LEU A 68 7.21 -19.26 -10.95
N SER A 69 6.35 -20.28 -10.87
CA SER A 69 4.89 -20.11 -10.78
C SER A 69 4.49 -19.39 -9.48
N ASP A 70 5.06 -19.81 -8.36
CA ASP A 70 4.79 -19.24 -7.05
C ASP A 70 5.31 -17.80 -6.99
N MET A 71 6.50 -17.51 -7.52
CA MET A 71 7.01 -16.14 -7.66
C MET A 71 6.13 -15.29 -8.57
N GLN A 72 5.69 -15.80 -9.73
CA GLN A 72 4.77 -15.08 -10.60
C GLN A 72 3.45 -14.77 -9.90
N SER A 73 2.91 -15.72 -9.13
CA SER A 73 1.70 -15.49 -8.34
C SER A 73 1.92 -14.44 -7.24
N ALA A 74 3.07 -14.46 -6.58
CA ALA A 74 3.44 -13.51 -5.55
C ALA A 74 3.66 -12.10 -6.14
N PHE A 75 4.23 -12.01 -7.34
CA PHE A 75 4.36 -10.75 -8.07
C PHE A 75 3.00 -10.19 -8.46
N ALA A 76 2.10 -11.00 -9.03
CA ALA A 76 0.76 -10.56 -9.39
C ALA A 76 -0.04 -10.09 -8.16
N ALA A 77 0.09 -10.79 -7.03
CA ALA A 77 -0.54 -10.40 -5.77
C ALA A 77 0.02 -9.08 -5.24
N LYS A 78 1.35 -8.91 -5.24
CA LYS A 78 2.01 -7.66 -4.83
C LYS A 78 1.68 -6.50 -5.75
N GLU A 79 1.62 -6.72 -7.05
CA GLU A 79 1.28 -5.69 -8.03
C GLU A 79 -0.15 -5.22 -7.85
N LYS A 80 -1.08 -6.14 -7.59
CA LYS A 80 -2.45 -5.81 -7.24
C LYS A 80 -2.53 -5.01 -5.93
N GLU A 81 -1.82 -5.43 -4.89
CA GLU A 81 -1.78 -4.73 -3.61
C GLU A 81 -1.14 -3.33 -3.75
N ALA A 82 -0.06 -3.22 -4.51
CA ALA A 82 0.59 -1.94 -4.80
C ALA A 82 -0.33 -1.02 -5.60
N ALA A 83 -1.03 -1.54 -6.62
CA ALA A 83 -2.01 -0.77 -7.39
C ALA A 83 -3.18 -0.29 -6.51
N ASP A 84 -3.72 -1.15 -5.64
CA ASP A 84 -4.77 -0.79 -4.71
C ASP A 84 -4.30 0.25 -3.67
N ALA A 85 -3.05 0.12 -3.18
CA ALA A 85 -2.44 1.11 -2.29
C ALA A 85 -2.25 2.46 -2.99
N LEU A 86 -1.81 2.46 -4.25
CA LEU A 86 -1.63 3.68 -5.05
C LEU A 86 -2.97 4.37 -5.31
N LYS A 87 -4.01 3.60 -5.66
CA LYS A 87 -5.39 4.10 -5.78
C LYS A 87 -5.88 4.74 -4.48
N ARG A 88 -5.67 4.07 -3.35
CA ARG A 88 -6.06 4.60 -2.03
C ARG A 88 -5.30 5.88 -1.68
N SER A 89 -4.00 5.93 -1.95
CA SER A 89 -3.19 7.11 -1.67
C SER A 89 -3.63 8.32 -2.51
N GLY A 90 -3.82 8.13 -3.82
CA GLY A 90 -4.27 9.20 -4.71
C GLY A 90 -5.65 9.73 -4.35
N LEU A 91 -6.56 8.85 -3.95
CA LEU A 91 -7.89 9.25 -3.51
C LEU A 91 -7.88 9.99 -2.17
N ALA A 92 -7.05 9.55 -1.22
CA ALA A 92 -6.90 10.19 0.08
C ALA A 92 -6.36 11.62 -0.06
N GLU A 93 -5.43 11.85 -0.99
CA GLU A 93 -4.91 13.18 -1.30
C GLU A 93 -6.00 14.09 -1.88
N ALA A 94 -6.77 13.60 -2.87
CA ALA A 94 -7.88 14.34 -3.47
C ALA A 94 -8.98 14.69 -2.44
N ILE A 95 -9.34 13.74 -1.57
CA ILE A 95 -10.33 13.95 -0.50
C ILE A 95 -9.81 14.91 0.58
N GLY A 96 -8.52 14.84 0.91
CA GLY A 96 -7.90 15.73 1.90
C GLY A 96 -8.02 17.21 1.51
N GLN A 97 -7.99 17.51 0.20
CA GLN A 97 -8.18 18.88 -0.32
C GLN A 97 -9.61 19.41 -0.13
N LEU A 98 -10.62 18.53 -0.04
CA LEU A 98 -12.03 18.89 0.02
C LEU A 98 -12.55 19.19 1.44
N LYS A 99 -11.74 19.00 2.49
CA LYS A 99 -12.11 19.22 3.89
C LYS A 99 -13.42 18.53 4.30
N ALA A 100 -13.63 17.29 3.83
CA ALA A 100 -14.80 16.50 4.17
C ALA A 100 -14.83 16.13 5.67
N LEU A 101 -16.02 15.97 6.26
CA LEU A 101 -16.21 15.65 7.68
C LEU A 101 -15.63 14.28 8.07
N SER A 102 -15.73 13.29 7.17
CA SER A 102 -15.24 11.94 7.38
C SER A 102 -14.54 11.40 6.12
N PRO A 103 -13.28 11.83 5.87
CA PRO A 103 -12.58 11.52 4.63
C PRO A 103 -12.36 10.02 4.41
N GLY A 104 -12.16 9.25 5.49
CA GLY A 104 -11.97 7.80 5.39
C GLY A 104 -13.24 7.02 5.03
N ILE A 105 -14.43 7.53 5.37
CA ILE A 105 -15.71 6.91 4.99
C ILE A 105 -16.05 7.30 3.55
N LEU A 106 -15.86 8.58 3.20
CA LEU A 106 -16.00 9.07 1.82
C LEU A 106 -15.11 8.30 0.85
N GLN A 107 -13.86 8.03 1.24
CA GLN A 107 -12.92 7.24 0.45
C GLN A 107 -13.44 5.83 0.18
N LYS A 108 -13.99 5.15 1.20
CA LYS A 108 -14.53 3.79 1.05
C LYS A 108 -15.76 3.77 0.16
N LEU A 109 -16.67 4.74 0.34
CA LEU A 109 -17.88 4.85 -0.45
C LEU A 109 -17.54 5.13 -1.92
N PHE A 110 -16.64 6.06 -2.17
CA PHE A 110 -16.19 6.40 -3.52
C PHE A 110 -15.46 5.23 -4.20
N LEU A 111 -14.63 4.47 -3.47
CA LEU A 111 -14.00 3.26 -4.01
C LEU A 111 -15.01 2.15 -4.29
N ALA A 112 -16.09 2.02 -3.51
CA ALA A 112 -17.13 1.04 -3.77
C ALA A 112 -17.91 1.35 -5.05
N GLU A 113 -18.07 2.63 -5.39
CA GLU A 113 -18.88 3.07 -6.53
C GLU A 113 -18.05 3.29 -7.81
N TYR A 114 -16.81 3.78 -7.68
CA TYR A 114 -15.95 4.15 -8.81
C TYR A 114 -14.57 3.49 -8.81
N GLY A 115 -14.27 2.57 -7.88
CA GLY A 115 -12.93 1.97 -7.72
C GLY A 115 -12.45 1.14 -8.90
N ASP A 116 -13.38 0.48 -9.60
CA ASP A 116 -13.09 -0.31 -10.81
C ASP A 116 -12.90 0.58 -12.06
N ALA A 117 -13.49 1.77 -12.05
CA ALA A 117 -13.39 2.77 -13.11
C ALA A 117 -12.17 3.70 -12.94
N LEU A 118 -11.43 3.58 -11.84
CA LEU A 118 -10.29 4.45 -11.52
C LEU A 118 -9.06 4.07 -12.34
N LYS A 119 -8.59 5.00 -13.19
CA LYS A 119 -7.38 4.87 -14.00
C LYS A 119 -6.43 6.01 -13.71
N GLN A 120 -5.12 5.74 -13.78
CA GLN A 120 -4.08 6.73 -13.66
C GLN A 120 -3.41 6.92 -15.02
N ASP A 121 -3.33 8.16 -15.50
CA ASP A 121 -2.60 8.51 -16.72
C ASP A 121 -1.76 9.77 -16.47
N GLY A 122 -0.47 9.70 -16.79
CA GLY A 122 0.46 10.82 -16.61
C GLY A 122 0.54 11.40 -15.19
N GLY A 123 0.27 10.59 -14.15
CA GLY A 123 0.24 11.04 -12.76
C GLY A 123 -1.08 11.68 -12.31
N VAL A 124 -2.08 11.78 -13.20
CA VAL A 124 -3.41 12.30 -12.89
C VAL A 124 -4.40 11.15 -12.83
N TRP A 125 -5.29 11.18 -11.84
CA TRP A 125 -6.34 10.19 -11.67
C TRP A 125 -7.60 10.58 -12.46
N TYR A 126 -8.15 9.61 -13.18
CA TYR A 126 -9.37 9.73 -13.96
C TYR A 126 -10.34 8.62 -13.57
N VAL A 127 -11.63 8.92 -13.68
CA VAL A 127 -12.70 7.94 -13.58
C VAL A 127 -13.22 7.74 -15.01
N ASP A 128 -13.15 6.51 -15.49
CA ASP A 128 -13.68 6.08 -16.77
C ASP A 128 -14.87 5.17 -16.51
N SER A 129 -16.05 5.79 -16.35
CA SER A 129 -17.31 5.07 -16.12
C SER A 129 -18.26 5.29 -17.29
N PRO A 130 -19.02 4.27 -17.70
CA PRO A 130 -20.06 4.41 -18.74
C PRO A 130 -21.09 5.51 -18.42
N ALA A 131 -21.32 5.79 -17.14
CA ALA A 131 -22.29 6.77 -16.68
C ALA A 131 -21.77 8.22 -16.70
N THR A 132 -20.47 8.43 -16.53
CA THR A 132 -19.87 9.78 -16.37
C THR A 132 -18.87 10.15 -17.46
N GLY A 133 -18.49 9.20 -18.32
CA GLY A 133 -17.41 9.33 -19.30
C GLY A 133 -16.04 9.36 -18.62
N VAL A 134 -15.00 9.72 -19.38
CA VAL A 134 -13.65 9.95 -18.84
C VAL A 134 -13.63 11.35 -18.21
N LYS A 135 -13.58 11.41 -16.88
CA LYS A 135 -13.50 12.66 -16.13
C LYS A 135 -12.35 12.66 -15.12
N PRO A 136 -11.72 13.82 -14.84
CA PRO A 136 -10.74 13.93 -13.78
C PRO A 136 -11.35 13.57 -12.43
N LEU A 137 -10.56 12.90 -11.57
CA LEU A 137 -11.00 12.48 -10.24
C LEU A 137 -11.61 13.62 -9.42
N ASN A 138 -10.97 14.80 -9.44
CA ASN A 138 -11.47 15.97 -8.70
C ASN A 138 -12.86 16.43 -9.16
N THR A 139 -13.15 16.33 -10.46
CA THR A 139 -14.46 16.68 -11.02
C THR A 139 -15.52 15.68 -10.58
N VAL A 140 -15.23 14.38 -10.67
CA VAL A 140 -16.18 13.33 -10.25
C VAL A 140 -16.40 13.35 -8.75
N LEU A 141 -15.36 13.59 -7.96
CA LEU A 141 -15.45 13.72 -6.51
C LEU A 141 -16.28 14.96 -6.11
N SER A 142 -16.11 16.08 -6.81
CA SER A 142 -16.94 17.28 -6.59
C SER A 142 -18.40 17.09 -7.00
N ASP A 143 -18.66 16.35 -8.08
CA ASP A 143 -20.02 16.01 -8.49
C ASP A 143 -20.66 14.99 -7.54
N PHE A 144 -19.88 14.04 -7.04
CA PHE A 144 -20.29 13.10 -6.00
C PHE A 144 -20.70 13.83 -4.72
N LEU A 145 -19.94 14.83 -4.28
CA LEU A 145 -20.29 15.63 -3.09
C LEU A 145 -21.60 16.44 -3.24
N LYS A 146 -22.12 16.61 -4.46
CA LYS A 146 -23.42 17.25 -4.72
C LYS A 146 -24.59 16.26 -4.69
N THR A 147 -24.34 14.95 -4.68
CA THR A 147 -25.39 13.93 -4.56
C THR A 147 -25.91 13.87 -3.12
N ASP A 148 -27.06 13.21 -2.92
CA ASP A 148 -27.66 13.10 -1.59
C ASP A 148 -26.76 12.32 -0.62
N ASP A 149 -26.00 11.35 -1.11
CA ASP A 149 -25.00 10.62 -0.32
C ASP A 149 -23.75 11.45 -0.04
N GLY A 150 -23.31 12.27 -1.00
CA GLY A 150 -22.11 13.11 -0.85
C GLY A 150 -22.29 14.31 0.08
N LYS A 151 -23.50 14.89 0.15
CA LYS A 151 -23.81 16.04 1.02
C LYS A 151 -23.59 15.75 2.51
N LEU A 152 -23.75 14.49 2.92
CA LEU A 152 -23.49 14.03 4.31
C LEU A 152 -22.04 14.24 4.75
N PHE A 153 -21.12 14.34 3.78
CA PHE A 153 -19.68 14.50 4.03
C PHE A 153 -19.22 15.95 3.96
N LEU A 154 -20.09 16.87 3.54
CA LEU A 154 -19.79 18.30 3.55
C LEU A 154 -20.03 18.89 4.95
N PRO A 155 -19.18 19.81 5.42
CA PRO A 155 -19.49 20.58 6.61
C PRO A 155 -20.80 21.35 6.41
N PRO A 156 -21.62 21.51 7.47
CA PRO A 156 -22.83 22.32 7.37
C PRO A 156 -22.42 23.72 6.89
N SER A 157 -22.89 24.10 5.70
CA SER A 157 -22.67 25.43 5.17
C SER A 157 -23.41 26.39 6.09
N GLY A 158 -22.68 27.22 6.85
CA GLY A 158 -23.27 28.26 7.69
C GLY A 158 -24.29 29.05 6.87
N VAL A 159 -25.56 28.93 7.27
CA VAL A 159 -26.68 29.52 6.56
C VAL A 159 -26.61 31.04 6.62
N ASN A 160 -26.17 31.68 5.54
CA ASN A 160 -26.49 33.07 5.23
C ASN A 160 -27.86 33.08 4.53
N GLY A 161 -28.92 32.76 5.28
CA GLY A 161 -30.29 32.76 4.80
C GLY A 161 -31.22 33.17 5.92
N SER A 162 -31.73 34.40 5.87
CA SER A 162 -32.67 34.94 6.84
C SER A 162 -33.91 34.05 6.95
N GLY A 163 -34.06 33.31 8.06
CA GLY A 163 -35.37 32.78 8.44
C GLY A 163 -35.45 31.36 9.00
N ALA A 164 -34.36 30.60 9.13
CA ALA A 164 -34.40 29.30 9.81
C ALA A 164 -33.53 29.36 11.07
N VAL A 165 -34.16 29.42 12.24
CA VAL A 165 -33.49 29.26 13.53
C VAL A 165 -32.91 27.85 13.57
N GLU A 166 -31.59 27.77 13.52
CA GLU A 166 -30.85 26.53 13.76
C GLU A 166 -31.29 25.95 15.09
N THR A 167 -31.62 24.66 15.09
CA THR A 167 -31.74 23.87 16.31
C THR A 167 -30.45 24.05 17.10
N LYS A 168 -30.60 24.70 18.26
CA LYS A 168 -29.55 24.95 19.25
C LYS A 168 -28.60 23.74 19.31
N PRO A 169 -27.29 23.88 19.07
CA PRO A 169 -26.38 22.79 19.33
C PRO A 169 -26.51 22.46 20.82
N ILE A 170 -27.00 21.26 21.12
CA ILE A 170 -26.82 20.68 22.44
C ILE A 170 -25.30 20.58 22.58
N PRO A 171 -24.66 21.33 23.49
CA PRO A 171 -23.24 21.14 23.70
C PRO A 171 -23.03 19.66 24.03
N PRO A 172 -22.01 18.99 23.49
CA PRO A 172 -21.66 17.69 24.04
C PRO A 172 -21.44 17.91 25.52
N THR A 173 -22.23 17.25 26.36
CA THR A 173 -21.97 17.13 27.79
C THR A 173 -20.70 16.28 27.92
N SER A 174 -19.55 16.87 27.60
CA SER A 174 -18.27 16.39 28.09
C SER A 174 -18.20 16.86 29.54
N GLU A 175 -18.74 16.06 30.44
CA GLU A 175 -18.26 16.02 31.82
C GLU A 175 -16.83 15.51 31.79
N SER A 176 -15.90 16.34 31.31
CA SER A 176 -14.52 16.26 31.76
C SER A 176 -14.58 16.63 33.24
N PRO A 177 -14.23 15.72 34.17
CA PRO A 177 -14.21 16.06 35.58
C PRO A 177 -13.26 17.25 35.74
N LYS A 178 -13.76 18.36 36.29
CA LYS A 178 -12.91 19.49 36.62
C LYS A 178 -11.85 18.98 37.59
N ALA A 179 -10.61 19.47 37.47
CA ALA A 179 -9.52 19.07 38.36
C ALA A 179 -9.88 19.23 39.85
N GLU A 180 -10.81 20.13 40.14
CA GLU A 180 -11.46 20.35 41.44
C GLU A 180 -12.18 19.08 41.97
N ASP A 181 -12.91 18.34 41.13
CA ASP A 181 -13.61 17.11 41.52
C ASP A 181 -12.64 15.95 41.77
N LEU A 182 -11.51 15.90 41.07
CA LEU A 182 -10.47 14.89 41.28
C LEU A 182 -9.73 15.11 42.61
N LEU A 183 -9.53 16.37 43.01
CA LEU A 183 -8.94 16.71 44.31
C LEU A 183 -9.88 16.36 45.47
N VAL A 184 -11.15 16.73 45.38
CA VAL A 184 -12.13 16.43 46.43
C VAL A 184 -12.30 14.91 46.62
N LYS A 185 -12.33 14.15 45.52
CA LYS A 185 -12.40 12.69 45.58
C LYS A 185 -11.15 12.06 46.20
N ALA A 186 -9.95 12.55 45.88
CA ALA A 186 -8.71 12.06 46.45
C ALA A 186 -8.57 12.29 47.97
N PHE A 187 -9.18 13.36 48.50
CA PHE A 187 -9.21 13.63 49.94
C PHE A 187 -10.40 12.99 50.67
N SER A 188 -11.40 12.50 49.94
CA SER A 188 -12.56 11.81 50.54
C SER A 188 -12.33 10.30 50.71
N ASP A 189 -11.34 9.73 50.01
CA ASP A 189 -10.95 8.31 50.08
C ASP A 189 -9.78 8.04 51.07
N ILE A 190 -9.46 8.99 51.96
CA ILE A 190 -8.53 8.86 53.11
C ILE A 190 -9.34 8.91 54.41
#